data_AF-A0A0D0D5A0-F1
#
_entry.id   AF-A0A0D0D5A0-F1
#
_cell.length_a   1.000
_cell.length_b   1.000
_cell.length_c   1.000
_cell.angle_alpha   90.00
_cell.angle_beta   90.00
_cell.angle_gamma   90.00
#
_symmetry.space_group_name_H-M   'P 1'
#
loop_
_entity.id
_entity.type
_entity.pdbx_description
1 polymer ?
#
loop_
_entity_poly.entity_id
_entity_poly.type
_entity_poly.pdbx_seq_one_letter_code
_entity_poly.pdbx_strand_id
1 'polypeptide(L)' 'ISMLSTPNCPHCNDDRPETVEHFLLECPQYVRERHVLHTSLGRTAFSLPYLLTQRKACEPVIRFINDTKRLCETFGNVTP' A
#
# COMPACT_ATOMS: atom_id res chain seq x y z
N ILE A 1 15.42 -2.51 -22.19
CA ILE A 1 14.71 -2.40 -20.89
C ILE A 1 13.46 -3.24 -21.02
N SER A 2 13.40 -4.43 -20.40
CA SER A 2 12.16 -5.21 -20.39
C SER A 2 11.15 -4.48 -19.52
N MET A 3 9.96 -4.20 -20.05
CA MET A 3 8.81 -3.82 -19.23
C MET A 3 8.57 -4.98 -18.26
N LEU A 4 8.92 -4.81 -16.99
CA LEU A 4 8.46 -5.71 -15.94
C LEU A 4 6.95 -5.55 -15.89
N SER A 5 6.22 -6.51 -16.44
CA SER A 5 4.78 -6.60 -16.26
C SER A 5 4.51 -6.63 -14.76
N THR A 6 3.83 -5.61 -14.24
CA THR A 6 3.41 -5.59 -12.84
C THR A 6 2.58 -6.85 -12.59
N PRO A 7 2.93 -7.67 -11.58
CA PRO A 7 2.16 -8.88 -11.30
C PRO A 7 0.72 -8.49 -10.95
N ASN A 8 -0.22 -9.37 -11.28
CA ASN A 8 -1.61 -9.18 -10.86
C ASN A 8 -1.72 -9.30 -9.35
N CYS A 9 -2.65 -8.55 -8.76
CA CYS A 9 -2.95 -8.65 -7.34
C CYS A 9 -3.56 -10.03 -7.06
N PRO A 10 -2.98 -10.83 -6.13
CA PRO A 10 -3.46 -12.18 -5.86
C PRO A 10 -4.79 -12.23 -5.11
N HIS A 11 -5.30 -11.07 -4.68
CA HIS A 11 -6.56 -10.96 -3.93
C HIS A 11 -7.72 -10.45 -4.80
N CYS A 12 -7.46 -9.98 -6.01
CA CYS A 12 -8.49 -9.48 -6.92
C CYS A 12 -8.69 -10.50 -8.05
N ASN A 13 -9.95 -10.81 -8.39
CA ASN A 13 -10.29 -11.90 -9.32
C ASN A 13 -10.27 -11.53 -10.81
N ASP A 14 -9.76 -10.35 -11.19
CA ASP A 14 -9.99 -9.77 -12.53
C ASP A 14 -8.70 -9.33 -13.24
N ASP A 15 -7.61 -10.08 -13.13
CA ASP A 15 -6.30 -9.71 -13.73
C ASP A 15 -5.83 -8.29 -13.38
N ARG A 16 -6.29 -7.78 -12.23
CA ARG A 16 -6.02 -6.40 -11.83
C ARG A 16 -4.52 -6.26 -11.50
N PRO A 17 -3.77 -5.38 -12.18
CA PRO A 17 -2.36 -5.17 -11.87
C PRO A 17 -2.19 -4.67 -10.44
N GLU A 18 -1.24 -5.24 -9.70
CA GLU A 18 -0.87 -4.77 -8.36
C GLU A 18 0.02 -3.54 -8.44
N THR A 19 -0.56 -2.39 -8.77
CA THR A 19 0.15 -1.11 -8.75
C THR A 19 0.29 -0.58 -7.32
N VAL A 20 1.20 0.38 -7.12
CA VAL A 20 1.34 1.08 -5.83
C VAL A 20 0.03 1.77 -5.42
N GLU A 21 -0.67 2.37 -6.40
CA GLU A 21 -1.99 2.97 -6.18
C GLU A 21 -3.02 1.93 -5.73
N HIS A 22 -3.10 0.79 -6.44
CA HIS A 22 -4.01 -0.28 -6.08
C HIS A 22 -3.76 -0.78 -4.66
N PHE A 23 -2.50 -1.06 -4.33
CA PHE A 23 -2.11 -1.56 -3.02
C PHE A 23 -2.46 -0.57 -1.90
N LEU A 24 -2.07 0.70 -2.05
CA LEU A 24 -2.23 1.71 -0.99
C LEU A 24 -3.64 2.27 -0.87
N LEU A 25 -4.41 2.35 -1.96
CA LEU A 25 -5.66 3.11 -1.99
C LEU A 25 -6.90 2.28 -2.34
N GLU A 26 -6.76 1.16 -3.06
CA GLU A 26 -7.93 0.58 -3.75
C GLU A 26 -8.22 -0.89 -3.43
N CYS A 27 -7.21 -1.69 -3.05
CA CYS A 27 -7.34 -3.14 -2.94
C CYS A 27 -8.33 -3.57 -1.84
N PRO A 28 -9.47 -4.21 -2.15
CA PRO A 28 -10.50 -4.51 -1.15
C PRO A 28 -9.99 -5.33 0.04
N GLN A 29 -9.00 -6.19 -0.19
CA GLN A 29 -8.36 -7.00 0.84
C GLN A 29 -7.82 -6.18 2.02
N TYR A 30 -7.27 -4.99 1.75
CA TYR A 30 -6.58 -4.16 2.75
C TYR A 30 -7.46 -3.03 3.31
N VAL A 31 -8.78 -3.20 3.28
CA VAL A 31 -9.72 -2.15 3.73
C VAL A 31 -9.53 -1.79 5.21
N ARG A 32 -9.16 -2.76 6.05
CA ARG A 32 -8.99 -2.56 7.50
C ARG A 32 -7.71 -1.77 7.80
N GLU A 33 -6.60 -2.15 7.18
CA GLU A 33 -5.30 -1.50 7.31
C GLU A 33 -5.38 -0.09 6.72
N ARG A 34 -6.06 0.08 5.58
CA ARG A 34 -6.32 1.41 5.02
C ARG A 34 -7.15 2.26 5.98
N HIS A 35 -8.16 1.72 6.64
CA HIS A 35 -8.94 2.49 7.60
C HIS A 35 -8.06 3.07 8.73
N VAL A 36 -7.08 2.31 9.22
CA VAL A 36 -6.08 2.80 10.20
C VAL A 36 -5.22 3.92 9.58
N LEU A 37 -4.72 3.72 8.36
CA LEU A 37 -3.95 4.74 7.62
C LEU A 37 -4.77 6.04 7.44
N HIS A 38 -6.02 5.92 7.00
CA HIS A 38 -6.94 7.04 6.83
C HIS A 38 -7.23 7.77 8.14
N THR A 39 -7.38 7.04 9.24
CA THR A 39 -7.59 7.64 10.56
C THR A 39 -6.36 8.41 11.02
N SER A 40 -5.15 7.92 10.70
CA SER A 40 -3.89 8.57 11.07
C SER A 40 -3.59 9.84 10.26
N LEU A 41 -3.93 9.86 8.97
CA LEU A 41 -3.57 10.94 8.05
C LEU A 41 -4.75 11.83 7.64
N GLY A 42 -5.98 11.43 7.95
CA GLY A 42 -7.19 12.15 7.57
C GLY A 42 -7.36 12.24 6.05
N ARG A 43 -7.71 13.44 5.56
CA ARG A 43 -7.97 13.67 4.12
C ARG A 43 -6.76 13.45 3.22
N THR A 44 -5.54 13.64 3.74
CA THR A 44 -4.33 13.49 2.92
C THR A 44 -4.01 12.02 2.63
N ALA A 45 -4.61 11.07 3.35
CA ALA A 45 -4.50 9.63 3.11
C ALA A 45 -5.01 9.19 1.73
N PHE A 46 -5.83 10.00 1.05
CA PHE A 46 -6.36 9.70 -0.27
C PHE A 46 -5.47 10.21 -1.41
N SER A 47 -4.36 10.87 -1.10
CA SER A 47 -3.44 11.42 -2.10
C SER A 47 -2.20 10.54 -2.23
N LEU A 48 -2.10 9.80 -3.33
CA LEU A 48 -0.92 8.99 -3.62
C LEU A 48 0.38 9.82 -3.60
N PRO A 49 0.45 11.03 -4.22
CA PRO A 49 1.63 11.88 -4.09
C PRO A 49 1.99 12.22 -2.64
N TYR A 50 0.99 12.51 -1.79
CA TYR A 50 1.23 12.79 -0.37
C TYR A 50 1.83 11.57 0.33
N LEU A 51 1.23 10.39 0.15
CA LEU A 51 1.68 9.14 0.77
C LEU A 51 3.12 8.78 0.41
N LEU A 52 3.54 9.08 -0.83
CA LEU A 52 4.85 8.69 -1.33
C LEU A 52 5.96 9.73 -1.12
N THR A 53 5.61 11.01 -0.93
CA THR A 53 6.61 12.10 -0.90
C THR A 53 6.74 12.82 0.43
N GLN A 54 5.72 12.75 1.30
CA GLN A 54 5.71 13.53 2.52
C GLN A 54 6.30 12.75 3.68
N ARG A 55 7.29 13.35 4.36
CA ARG A 55 7.92 12.76 5.56
C ARG A 55 6.89 12.36 6.62
N LYS A 56 5.82 13.14 6.77
CA LYS A 56 4.73 12.86 7.73
C LYS A 56 3.93 11.60 7.40
N ALA A 57 3.98 11.12 6.14
CA ALA A 57 3.29 9.91 5.72
C ALA A 57 4.15 8.64 5.83
N CYS A 58 5.48 8.77 5.96
CA CYS A 58 6.41 7.64 5.95
C CYS A 58 6.06 6.59 7.01
N GLU A 59 5.99 6.99 8.28
CA GLU A 59 5.68 6.05 9.37
C GLU A 59 4.29 5.40 9.22
N PRO A 60 3.19 6.15 8.97
CA PRO A 60 1.88 5.55 8.71
C PRO A 60 1.87 4.57 7.52
N VAL A 61 2.57 4.88 6.44
CA VAL A 61 2.67 4.00 5.26
C VAL A 61 3.49 2.75 5.55
N ILE A 62 4.62 2.86 6.26
CA ILE A 62 5.42 1.69 6.68
C ILE A 62 4.58 0.79 7.58
N ARG A 63 3.84 1.37 8.54
CA ARG A 63 2.91 0.60 9.38
C ARG A 63 1.85 -0.11 8.55
N PHE A 64 1.21 0.56 7.60
CA PHE A 64 0.26 -0.06 6.68
C PHE A 64 0.90 -1.26 5.95
N ILE A 65 2.09 -1.09 5.36
CA ILE A 65 2.81 -2.17 4.66
C ILE A 65 3.01 -3.38 5.58
N ASN A 66 3.43 -3.15 6.83
CA ASN A 66 3.64 -4.23 7.80
C ASN A 66 2.36 -4.93 8.23
N ASP A 67 1.28 -4.19 8.42
CA ASP A 67 0.01 -4.75 8.86
C ASP A 67 -0.61 -5.63 7.76
N THR A 68 -0.42 -5.27 6.49
CA THR A 68 -0.87 -6.09 5.34
C THR A 68 -0.08 -7.39 5.15
N LYS A 69 1.14 -7.48 5.70
CA LYS A 69 2.11 -8.57 5.47
C LYS A 69 2.46 -8.86 4.00
N ARG A 70 2.01 -8.00 3.06
CA ARG A 70 2.15 -8.23 1.62
C ARG A 70 3.60 -8.33 1.17
N LEU A 71 4.48 -7.55 1.79
CA LEU A 71 5.89 -7.47 1.42
C LEU A 71 6.82 -8.23 2.39
N CYS A 72 6.26 -8.99 3.33
CA CYS A 72 7.05 -9.68 4.35
C CYS A 72 7.93 -10.81 3.80
N GLU A 73 7.55 -11.46 2.70
CA GLU A 73 8.40 -12.49 2.08
C GLU A 73 9.72 -11.92 1.55
N THR A 74 9.71 -10.65 1.09
CA THR A 74 10.89 -10.00 0.53
C THR A 74 11.69 -9.22 1.58
N PHE A 75 11.01 -8.51 2.49
CA PHE A 75 11.66 -7.57 3.42
C PHE A 75 11.52 -7.93 4.89
N GLY A 76 10.79 -9.00 5.24
CA GLY A 76 10.45 -9.29 6.62
C GLY A 76 9.50 -8.25 7.23
N ASN A 77 9.55 -8.07 8.55
CA ASN A 77 8.90 -6.92 9.19
C ASN A 77 9.78 -5.69 9.01
N VAL A 78 9.23 -4.63 8.43
CA VAL A 78 9.90 -3.34 8.28
C VAL A 78 9.64 -2.52 9.55
N THR A 79 10.62 -1.83 10.11
CA THR A 79 10.37 -0.90 11.22
C THR A 79 10.30 0.54 10.68
N PRO A 80 9.38 1.40 11.16
CA PRO A 80 9.37 2.82 10.82
C PRO A 80 10.68 3.55 11.16
#